data_AF-A0A971PSM7-F1
#
_entry.id   AF-A0A971PSM7-F1
#
_cell.length_a   1.000
_cell.length_b   1.000
_cell.length_c   1.000
_cell.angle_alpha   90.00
_cell.angle_beta   90.00
_cell.angle_gamma   90.00
#
_symmetry.space_group_name_H-M   'P 1'
#
loop_
_entity.id
_entity.type
_entity.pdbx_description
1 polymer ?
#
loop_
_entity_poly.entity_id
_entity_poly.type
_entity_poly.pdbx_seq_one_letter_code
_entity_poly.pdbx_strand_id
1 'polypeptide(L)'
;MKLPSVLDGLISRIPLTDKIPGSPGEKVLLELDLGRGLAEAGPTNPLEALRALRTPQLRTLVDHLRKAQTDDTVVGLIGVIYGGGLTLAQANELRAAVRSFRTSGKPTVA
;
A
#
# COMPACT_ATOMS: atom_id res chain seq x y z
N MET A 1 10.55 16.47 11.43
CA MET A 1 9.81 16.58 10.16
C MET A 1 8.33 16.76 10.51
N LYS A 2 7.71 17.90 10.21
CA LYS A 2 6.29 18.13 10.52
C LYS A 2 5.44 17.46 9.44
N LEU A 3 4.52 16.59 9.85
CA LEU A 3 3.57 15.95 8.96
C LEU A 3 2.59 17.00 8.37
N PRO A 4 2.09 16.80 7.15
CA PRO A 4 1.14 17.71 6.53
C PRO A 4 -0.19 17.70 7.31
N SER A 5 -0.76 18.88 7.55
CA SER A 5 -1.94 19.12 8.41
C SER A 5 -3.23 18.40 7.97
N VAL A 6 -3.28 17.90 6.73
CA VAL A 6 -4.37 17.03 6.25
C VAL A 6 -4.40 15.67 6.96
N LEU A 7 -3.32 15.26 7.61
CA LEU A 7 -3.24 14.02 8.38
C LEU A 7 -3.62 14.18 9.86
N ASP A 8 -3.75 15.40 10.37
CA ASP A 8 -4.07 15.64 11.80
C ASP A 8 -5.43 15.05 12.19
N GLY A 9 -6.40 15.06 11.26
CA GLY A 9 -7.72 14.43 11.43
C GLY A 9 -7.73 12.91 11.30
N LEU A 10 -6.69 12.32 10.69
CA LEU A 10 -6.55 10.87 10.48
C LEU A 10 -5.86 10.19 11.67
N ILE A 11 -4.85 10.85 12.27
CA ILE A 11 -4.10 10.32 13.42
C ILE A 11 -4.90 10.48 14.73
N SER A 12 -5.71 11.55 14.86
CA SER A 12 -6.56 11.77 16.04
C SER A 12 -7.71 10.76 16.19
N ARG A 13 -7.91 9.89 15.19
CA ARG A 13 -8.95 8.85 15.16
C ARG A 13 -8.38 7.45 15.01
N ILE A 14 -7.22 7.19 15.60
CA ILE A 14 -6.85 5.82 15.95
C ILE A 14 -7.35 5.57 17.38
N PRO A 15 -8.62 5.18 17.62
CA PRO A 15 -8.85 4.35 18.77
C PRO A 15 -8.10 3.06 18.46
N LEU A 16 -7.02 2.78 19.18
CA LEU A 16 -6.64 1.39 19.44
C LEU A 16 -7.79 0.79 20.26
N THR A 17 -8.92 0.53 19.59
CA THR A 17 -10.11 -0.11 20.14
C THR A 17 -9.77 -1.57 20.39
N ASP A 18 -10.39 -2.20 21.39
CA ASP A 18 -10.29 -3.65 21.66
C ASP A 18 -10.89 -4.53 20.55
N LYS A 19 -11.15 -3.98 19.37
CA LYS A 19 -11.71 -4.68 18.21
C LYS A 19 -10.59 -5.13 17.30
N ILE A 20 -10.64 -6.40 16.92
CA ILE A 20 -9.73 -7.02 15.97
C ILE A 20 -9.81 -6.24 14.64
N PRO A 21 -8.68 -5.72 14.11
CA PRO A 21 -8.66 -4.98 12.85
C PRO A 21 -9.26 -5.80 11.70
N GLY A 22 -10.06 -5.14 10.86
CA GLY A 22 -10.57 -5.74 9.61
C GLY A 22 -11.99 -6.29 9.72
N SER A 23 -12.79 -5.79 10.67
CA SER A 23 -14.21 -6.11 10.72
C SER A 23 -14.95 -5.54 9.48
N PRO A 24 -15.92 -6.25 8.88
CA PRO A 24 -16.66 -5.75 7.73
C PRO A 24 -17.29 -4.37 8.01
N GLY A 25 -17.01 -3.39 7.16
CA GLY A 25 -17.50 -2.01 7.29
C GLY A 25 -16.61 -1.06 8.10
N GLU A 26 -15.51 -1.55 8.68
CA GLU A 26 -14.52 -0.72 9.37
C GLU A 26 -13.72 0.12 8.38
N LYS A 27 -13.39 1.36 8.75
CA LYS A 27 -12.55 2.23 7.94
C LYS A 27 -11.08 1.84 8.09
N VAL A 28 -10.40 1.59 6.98
CA VAL A 28 -9.01 1.10 6.95
C VAL A 28 -8.10 2.04 6.18
N LEU A 29 -6.88 2.20 6.69
CA LEU A 29 -5.79 2.90 6.03
C LEU A 29 -4.86 1.87 5.40
N LEU A 30 -4.56 2.00 4.11
CA LEU A 30 -3.65 1.08 3.44
C LEU A 30 -2.20 1.47 3.72
N GLU A 31 -1.39 0.48 4.07
CA GLU A 31 0.06 0.61 4.14
C GLU A 31 0.68 -0.09 2.93
N LEU A 32 1.50 0.65 2.17
CA LEU A 32 2.33 0.12 1.10
C LEU A 32 3.76 0.06 1.60
N ASP A 33 4.15 -1.11 2.11
CA ASP A 33 5.51 -1.38 2.54
C ASP A 33 6.38 -1.83 1.34
N LEU A 34 7.34 -0.99 0.96
CA LEU A 34 8.30 -1.26 -0.11
C LEU A 34 9.66 -1.73 0.42
N GLY A 35 9.78 -2.01 1.72
CA GLY A 35 11.06 -2.29 2.39
C GLY A 35 11.73 -3.59 1.97
N ARG A 36 11.00 -4.48 1.31
CA ARG A 36 11.51 -5.77 0.83
C ARG A 36 11.59 -5.86 -0.70
N GLY A 37 11.32 -4.78 -1.43
CA GLY A 37 11.23 -4.78 -2.90
C GLY A 37 9.95 -5.41 -3.44
N LEU A 38 9.82 -5.47 -4.77
CA LEU A 38 8.67 -6.06 -5.47
C LEU A 38 9.07 -7.22 -6.37
N ALA A 39 8.26 -8.28 -6.35
CA ALA A 39 8.42 -9.44 -7.23
C ALA A 39 7.63 -9.23 -8.54
N GLU A 40 8.24 -9.54 -9.69
CA GLU A 40 7.61 -9.46 -11.02
C GLU A 40 7.27 -10.83 -11.64
N ALA A 41 7.98 -11.89 -11.26
CA ALA A 41 7.81 -13.24 -11.80
C ALA A 41 7.54 -14.26 -10.68
N GLY A 42 6.73 -15.28 -10.98
CA GLY A 42 6.51 -16.41 -10.08
C GLY A 42 7.83 -17.18 -9.84
N PRO A 43 8.03 -17.73 -8.63
CA PRO A 43 9.28 -18.40 -8.29
C PRO A 43 9.52 -19.61 -9.20
N THR A 44 10.67 -19.64 -9.88
CA THR A 44 11.06 -20.74 -10.78
C THR A 44 11.75 -21.87 -10.04
N ASN A 45 12.04 -21.71 -8.74
CA ASN A 45 12.66 -22.71 -7.89
C ASN A 45 12.21 -22.56 -6.42
N PRO A 46 12.42 -23.60 -5.57
CA PRO A 46 11.94 -23.60 -4.18
C PRO A 46 12.55 -22.53 -3.26
N LEU A 47 13.80 -22.13 -3.50
CA LEU A 47 14.48 -21.10 -2.71
C LEU A 47 13.91 -19.71 -2.99
N GLU A 48 13.63 -19.42 -4.26
CA GLU A 48 12.91 -18.22 -4.69
C GLU A 48 11.46 -18.23 -4.19
N ALA A 49 10.81 -19.39 -4.09
CA ALA A 49 9.47 -19.49 -3.52
C ALA A 49 9.43 -19.06 -2.05
N LEU A 50 10.44 -19.46 -1.26
CA LEU A 50 10.59 -19.03 0.14
C LEU A 50 10.78 -17.51 0.29
N ARG A 51 11.45 -16.85 -0.67
CA ARG A 51 11.58 -15.38 -0.72
C ARG A 51 10.29 -14.70 -1.20
N ALA A 52 9.64 -15.28 -2.21
CA ALA A 52 8.41 -14.77 -2.80
C ALA A 52 7.23 -14.82 -1.82
N LEU A 53 7.22 -15.73 -0.84
CA LEU A 53 6.22 -15.77 0.23
C LEU A 53 6.10 -14.45 1.02
N ARG A 54 7.13 -13.60 0.99
CA ARG A 54 7.17 -12.32 1.73
C ARG A 54 7.41 -11.11 0.82
N THR A 55 7.35 -11.29 -0.49
CA THR A 55 7.58 -10.21 -1.45
C THR A 55 6.28 -9.91 -2.20
N PRO A 56 5.69 -8.72 -2.03
CA PRO A 56 4.48 -8.36 -2.74
C PRO A 56 4.70 -8.38 -4.26
N GLN A 57 3.75 -8.95 -4.99
CA GLN A 57 3.78 -8.92 -6.46
C GLN A 57 3.29 -7.57 -6.97
N LEU A 58 4.01 -6.96 -7.90
CA LEU A 58 3.66 -5.66 -8.46
C LEU A 58 2.23 -5.67 -9.05
N ARG A 59 1.89 -6.69 -9.82
CA ARG A 59 0.56 -6.85 -10.42
C ARG A 59 -0.54 -6.87 -9.36
N THR A 60 -0.38 -7.68 -8.32
CA THR A 60 -1.35 -7.78 -7.22
C THR A 60 -1.52 -6.44 -6.51
N LEU A 61 -0.43 -5.69 -6.29
CA LEU A 61 -0.51 -4.36 -5.71
C LEU A 61 -1.28 -3.39 -6.61
N VAL A 62 -1.00 -3.37 -7.91
CA VAL A 62 -1.72 -2.51 -8.88
C VAL A 62 -3.21 -2.85 -8.89
N ASP A 63 -3.56 -4.13 -8.91
CA ASP A 63 -4.95 -4.59 -8.91
C ASP A 63 -5.66 -4.24 -7.59
N HIS A 64 -5.00 -4.39 -6.45
CA HIS A 64 -5.55 -4.03 -5.15
C HIS A 64 -5.71 -2.52 -4.99
N LEU A 65 -4.74 -1.72 -5.45
CA LEU A 65 -4.86 -0.26 -5.48
C LEU A 65 -6.03 0.18 -6.36
N ARG A 66 -6.28 -0.51 -7.49
CA ARG A 66 -7.45 -0.24 -8.33
C ARG A 66 -8.77 -0.53 -7.62
N LYS A 67 -8.90 -1.72 -6.99
CA LYS A 67 -10.10 -2.08 -6.21
C LYS A 67 -10.35 -1.10 -5.06
N ALA A 68 -9.27 -0.68 -4.40
CA ALA A 68 -9.32 0.25 -3.29
C ALA A 68 -9.84 1.66 -3.68
N GLN A 69 -9.87 2.03 -4.96
CA GLN A 69 -10.41 3.32 -5.40
C GLN A 69 -11.90 3.45 -5.11
N THR A 70 -12.65 2.37 -5.32
CA THR A 70 -14.11 2.32 -5.16
C THR A 70 -14.57 1.69 -3.86
N ASP A 71 -13.64 1.25 -3.00
CA ASP A 71 -13.96 0.64 -1.72
C ASP A 71 -14.16 1.71 -0.64
N ASP A 72 -15.39 1.89 -0.17
CA ASP A 72 -15.73 2.89 0.84
C ASP A 72 -15.06 2.62 2.20
N THR A 73 -14.59 1.41 2.46
CA THR A 73 -13.84 1.08 3.69
C THR A 73 -12.44 1.69 3.65
N VAL A 74 -11.83 1.85 2.48
CA VAL A 74 -10.49 2.40 2.33
C VAL A 74 -10.52 3.92 2.42
N VAL A 75 -9.87 4.48 3.44
CA VAL A 75 -9.84 5.94 3.68
C VAL A 75 -8.56 6.63 3.18
N GLY A 76 -7.53 5.88 2.78
CA GLY A 76 -6.28 6.46 2.30
C GLY A 76 -5.15 5.45 2.11
N LEU A 77 -3.97 5.98 1.76
CA LEU A 77 -2.74 5.22 1.54
C LEU A 77 -1.53 5.91 2.20
N ILE A 78 -0.75 5.14 2.95
CA ILE A 78 0.59 5.51 3.41
C ILE A 78 1.60 4.63 2.69
N GLY A 79 2.56 5.23 1.99
CA GLY A 79 3.71 4.55 1.43
C GLY A 79 4.88 4.58 2.41
N VAL A 80 5.43 3.42 2.75
CA VAL A 80 6.67 3.32 3.52
C VAL A 80 7.78 2.97 2.55
N ILE A 81 8.59 3.97 2.22
CA ILE A 81 9.65 3.85 1.21
C ILE A 81 10.99 3.65 1.90
N TYR A 82 11.68 2.58 1.55
CA TYR A 82 13.05 2.32 1.96
C TYR A 82 13.98 2.50 0.76
N GLY A 83 15.25 2.81 1.02
CA GLY A 83 16.24 2.99 -0.04
C GLY A 83 16.58 1.68 -0.74
N GLY A 84 16.30 1.57 -2.04
CA GLY A 84 16.66 0.43 -2.89
C GLY A 84 15.56 -0.63 -3.02
N GLY A 85 15.65 -1.48 -4.04
CA GLY A 85 14.75 -2.65 -4.22
C GLY A 85 13.69 -2.55 -5.31
N LEU A 86 13.58 -1.43 -6.03
CA LEU A 86 12.72 -1.28 -7.20
C LEU A 86 13.54 -0.98 -8.47
N THR A 87 13.20 -1.65 -9.57
CA THR A 87 13.64 -1.22 -10.91
C THR A 87 12.91 0.05 -11.32
N LEU A 88 13.45 0.77 -12.33
CA LEU A 88 12.78 1.97 -12.86
C LEU A 88 11.39 1.64 -13.46
N ALA A 89 11.25 0.47 -14.09
CA ALA A 89 9.98 0.01 -14.64
C ALA A 89 8.95 -0.20 -13.51
N GLN A 90 9.33 -0.92 -12.46
CA GLN A 90 8.49 -1.15 -11.28
C GLN A 90 8.08 0.17 -10.63
N ALA A 91 9.04 1.09 -10.45
CA ALA A 91 8.78 2.39 -9.86
C ALA A 91 7.79 3.22 -10.70
N ASN A 92 7.89 3.16 -12.04
CA ASN A 92 6.98 3.87 -12.93
C ASN A 92 5.57 3.28 -12.92
N GLU A 93 5.45 1.94 -12.95
CA GLU A 93 4.15 1.27 -12.89
C GLU A 93 3.46 1.51 -11.54
N LEU A 94 4.21 1.35 -10.44
CA LEU A 94 3.70 1.64 -9.10
C LEU A 94 3.29 3.11 -8.97
N ARG A 95 4.10 4.05 -9.47
CA ARG A 95 3.76 5.48 -9.50
C ARG A 95 2.46 5.73 -10.25
N ALA A 96 2.23 5.08 -11.38
CA ALA A 96 0.99 5.22 -12.14
C ALA A 96 -0.23 4.73 -11.34
N ALA A 97 -0.10 3.58 -10.68
CA ALA A 97 -1.16 3.03 -9.83
C ALA A 97 -1.45 3.92 -8.60
N VAL A 98 -0.43 4.39 -7.89
CA VAL A 98 -0.57 5.31 -6.75
C VAL A 98 -1.20 6.63 -7.19
N ARG A 99 -0.82 7.17 -8.36
CA ARG A 99 -1.42 8.38 -8.91
C ARG A 99 -2.90 8.18 -9.21
N SER A 100 -3.27 7.06 -9.84
CA SER A 100 -4.66 6.70 -10.10
C SER A 100 -5.47 6.54 -8.81
N PHE A 101 -4.89 5.90 -7.78
CA PHE A 101 -5.51 5.84 -6.46
C PHE A 101 -5.75 7.23 -5.88
N ARG A 102 -4.75 8.11 -5.89
CA ARG A 102 -4.89 9.49 -5.40
C ARG A 102 -5.96 10.29 -6.16
N THR A 103 -6.14 10.06 -7.46
CA THR A 103 -7.20 10.74 -8.23
C THR A 103 -8.62 10.36 -7.82
N SER A 104 -8.80 9.27 -7.06
CA SER A 104 -10.10 8.92 -6.43
C SER A 104 -10.49 9.85 -5.27
N GLY A 105 -9.65 10.82 -4.91
CA GLY A 105 -9.89 11.77 -3.82
C GLY A 105 -9.40 11.29 -2.45
N LYS A 106 -8.85 10.09 -2.36
CA LYS A 106 -8.33 9.52 -1.11
C LYS A 106 -6.94 10.08 -0.80
N PRO A 107 -6.67 10.53 0.45
CA PRO A 107 -5.35 11.02 0.85
C PRO A 107 -4.29 9.95 0.62
N THR A 108 -3.13 10.39 0.13
CA THR A 108 -1.99 9.53 -0.17
C THR A 108 -0.71 10.25 0.22
N VAL A 109 0.09 9.63 1.07
CA VAL A 109 1.32 10.19 1.63
C VAL A 109 2.41 9.13 1.66
N ALA A 110 3.67 9.55 1.62
CA ALA A 110 4.84 8.70 1.74
C ALA A 110 5.99 9.47 2.37
#